data_AF-A0AAU5VIJ2-F1
#
_entry.id   AF-A0AAU5VIJ2-F1
#
_cell.length_a   1.000
_cell.length_b   1.000
_cell.length_c   1.000
_cell.angle_alpha   90.00
_cell.angle_beta   90.00
_cell.angle_gamma   90.00
#
_symmetry.space_group_name_H-M   'P 1'
#
loop_
_entity.id
_entity.type
_entity.pdbx_description
1 polymer ?
#
loop_
_entity_poly.entity_id
_entity_poly.type
_entity_poly.pdbx_seq_one_letter_code
_entity_poly.pdbx_strand_id
1 'polypeptide(L)'
;MLNTGGDPELERKEIELLFQRQVDGVLHTSMYHRVVEYHRIVEVPEQLRSVPTVLLDARADDLSVPSVGPDEVQGGATAVRELLRHGYRRIGFINNVDDIPAIHGRLEGYRQALAEAGVTFGPRLVAAETASTASAYRAALTLLRAAERRTALFCFADRMAMGVHHAAAEPGLSIPADLSFIGFDNQELIFDGMFPGLTTVALPHYEMGARDVAQVLALTGTPDREPGPAAQEMLPCPLVARASVASPPRLVQSPVLWACRVIVSSGDGVCGRVASASAVVVRISPLPTPSAWAFCCAVPQGPGRSPPLSAWCGRRSSTGRHETWPREL
;
A
#
# COMPACT_ATOMS: atom_id res chain seq x y z
N MET A 1 -7.11 30.89 21.59
CA MET A 1 -6.42 29.61 21.36
C MET A 1 -5.48 29.38 22.53
N LEU A 2 -5.67 28.29 23.26
CA LEU A 2 -4.83 27.87 24.38
C LEU A 2 -4.20 26.54 23.96
N ASN A 3 -2.92 26.32 24.29
CA ASN A 3 -2.21 25.10 23.94
C ASN A 3 -1.86 24.36 25.23
N THR A 4 -2.39 23.15 25.38
CA THR A 4 -2.20 22.33 26.58
C THR A 4 -0.95 21.47 26.49
N GLY A 5 -0.31 21.36 25.32
CA GLY A 5 0.84 20.49 25.09
C GLY A 5 0.55 19.01 25.35
N GLY A 6 -0.72 18.62 25.50
CA GLY A 6 -1.14 17.29 25.92
C GLY A 6 -0.99 17.00 27.42
N ASP A 7 -0.74 18.02 28.25
CA ASP A 7 -0.72 17.89 29.71
C ASP A 7 -2.16 17.98 30.26
N PRO A 8 -2.71 16.91 30.87
CA PRO A 8 -4.08 16.91 31.40
C PRO A 8 -4.31 17.94 32.51
N GLU A 9 -3.30 18.23 33.33
CA GLU A 9 -3.42 19.24 34.39
C GLU A 9 -3.41 20.64 33.80
N LEU A 10 -2.63 20.86 32.74
CA LEU A 10 -2.67 22.12 32.00
C LEU A 10 -4.01 22.27 31.27
N GLU A 11 -4.49 21.20 30.62
CA GLU A 11 -5.80 21.18 29.97
C GLU A 11 -6.92 21.57 30.93
N ARG A 12 -7.00 20.95 32.11
CA ARG A 12 -8.00 21.32 33.12
C ARG A 12 -7.90 22.80 33.51
N LYS A 13 -6.69 23.31 33.75
CA LYS A 13 -6.48 24.73 34.12
C LYS A 13 -6.86 25.71 33.00
N GLU A 14 -6.52 25.38 31.76
CA GLU A 14 -6.85 26.21 30.60
C GLU A 14 -8.36 26.20 30.35
N ILE A 15 -9.02 25.05 30.52
CA ILE A 15 -10.49 24.95 30.50
C ILE A 15 -11.09 25.83 31.59
N GLU A 16 -10.63 25.73 32.85
CA GLU A 16 -11.09 26.60 33.94
C GLU A 16 -10.92 28.10 33.62
N LEU A 17 -9.82 28.48 32.99
CA LEU A 17 -9.55 29.86 32.56
C LEU A 17 -10.55 30.35 31.50
N LEU A 18 -10.97 29.49 30.56
CA LEU A 18 -11.99 29.82 29.57
C LEU A 18 -13.33 30.13 30.25
N PHE A 19 -13.73 29.32 31.25
CA PHE A 19 -14.95 29.57 32.02
C PHE A 19 -14.88 30.86 32.84
N GLN A 20 -13.74 31.14 33.48
CA GLN A 20 -13.55 32.41 34.21
C GLN A 20 -13.66 33.64 33.29
N ARG A 21 -13.39 33.47 31.99
CA ARG A 21 -13.53 34.53 30.98
C ARG A 21 -14.91 34.60 30.32
N GLN A 22 -15.86 33.76 30.75
CA GLN A 22 -17.24 33.73 30.26
C GLN A 22 -17.31 33.59 28.74
N VAL A 23 -16.55 32.66 28.16
CA VAL A 23 -16.62 32.39 26.72
C VAL A 23 -18.01 31.88 26.32
N ASP A 24 -18.50 32.33 25.16
CA ASP A 24 -19.83 31.95 24.66
C ASP A 24 -19.88 30.51 24.13
N GLY A 25 -18.73 29.95 23.74
CA GLY A 25 -18.61 28.57 23.26
C GLY A 25 -17.16 28.11 23.17
N VAL A 26 -16.96 26.79 23.11
CA VAL A 26 -15.64 26.15 23.11
C VAL A 26 -15.51 25.19 21.93
N LEU A 27 -14.42 25.36 21.17
CA LEU A 27 -13.92 24.35 20.24
C LEU A 27 -12.82 23.59 20.97
N HIS A 28 -13.03 22.29 21.20
CA HIS A 28 -12.03 21.45 21.83
C HIS A 28 -11.33 20.62 20.74
N THR A 29 -10.10 21.00 20.41
CA THR A 29 -9.40 20.55 19.20
C THR A 29 -8.11 19.78 19.50
N SER A 30 -7.81 18.77 18.67
CA SER A 30 -6.50 18.10 18.61
C SER A 30 -5.57 18.73 17.56
N MET A 31 -4.23 18.71 17.75
CA MET A 31 -3.28 19.37 16.82
C MET A 31 -2.67 18.46 15.73
N TYR A 32 -2.33 17.19 15.98
CA TYR A 32 -1.78 16.26 14.98
C TYR A 32 -1.96 14.79 15.40
N HIS A 33 -1.98 13.87 14.42
CA HIS A 33 -1.86 12.41 14.64
C HIS A 33 -0.47 12.03 15.21
N ARG A 34 -0.23 12.23 16.52
CA ARG A 34 0.75 11.47 17.34
C ARG A 34 0.61 11.79 18.84
N VAL A 35 0.46 10.70 19.59
CA VAL A 35 0.65 10.46 21.04
C VAL A 35 0.62 11.70 21.95
N VAL A 36 -0.53 12.33 22.02
CA VAL A 36 -1.23 12.47 23.30
C VAL A 36 -2.26 11.32 23.31
N GLU A 37 -2.84 10.94 24.43
CA GLU A 37 -3.88 9.90 24.51
C GLU A 37 -5.14 10.30 23.70
N TYR A 38 -5.05 10.29 22.37
CA TYR A 38 -5.94 10.98 21.45
C TYR A 38 -6.49 10.02 20.40
N HIS A 39 -7.78 10.19 20.12
CA HIS A 39 -8.75 9.17 19.67
C HIS A 39 -9.24 8.20 20.76
N ARG A 40 -9.03 8.53 22.03
CA ARG A 40 -9.88 7.93 23.07
C ARG A 40 -11.19 8.69 23.09
N ILE A 41 -12.27 7.96 23.34
CA ILE A 41 -13.43 8.46 24.08
C ILE A 41 -12.92 9.48 25.10
N VAL A 42 -13.20 10.76 24.87
CA VAL A 42 -12.81 11.81 25.82
C VAL A 42 -13.84 11.77 26.94
N GLU A 43 -13.39 11.62 28.18
CA GLU A 43 -14.20 12.03 29.31
C GLU A 43 -14.30 13.55 29.24
N VAL A 44 -15.33 14.05 28.57
CA VAL A 44 -15.55 15.49 28.42
C VAL A 44 -15.72 16.06 29.84
N PRO A 45 -14.86 17.00 30.28
CA PRO A 45 -15.03 17.63 31.57
C PRO A 45 -16.45 18.19 31.71
N GLU A 46 -17.10 17.93 32.84
CA GLU A 46 -18.50 18.32 33.08
C GLU A 46 -18.74 19.79 32.80
N GLN A 47 -17.74 20.64 33.06
CA GLN A 47 -17.77 22.06 32.78
C GLN A 47 -18.04 22.35 31.29
N LEU A 48 -17.43 21.60 30.36
CA LEU A 48 -17.67 21.77 28.91
C LEU A 48 -19.10 21.43 28.50
N ARG A 49 -19.85 20.67 29.31
CA ARG A 49 -21.28 20.42 29.06
C ARG A 49 -22.15 21.65 29.37
N SER A 50 -21.64 22.60 30.15
CA SER A 50 -22.39 23.81 30.57
C SER A 50 -22.29 24.98 29.59
N VAL A 51 -21.50 24.84 28.52
CA VAL A 51 -21.37 25.82 27.44
C VAL A 51 -21.46 25.11 26.09
N PRO A 52 -21.94 25.80 25.03
CA PRO A 52 -21.88 25.31 23.66
C PRO A 52 -20.49 24.79 23.29
N THR A 53 -20.37 23.47 23.16
CA THR A 53 -19.09 22.79 22.87
C THR A 53 -19.26 21.85 21.70
N VAL A 54 -18.27 21.84 20.80
CA VAL A 54 -18.13 20.83 19.74
C VAL A 54 -16.70 20.29 19.79
N LEU A 55 -16.56 18.98 19.55
CA LEU A 55 -15.27 18.30 19.55
C LEU A 55 -14.75 18.17 18.11
N LEU A 56 -13.48 18.51 17.89
CA LEU A 56 -12.81 18.36 16.61
C LEU A 56 -11.79 17.23 16.67
N ASP A 57 -11.88 16.29 15.73
CA ASP A 57 -10.99 15.12 15.65
C ASP A 57 -11.03 14.26 16.94
N ALA A 58 -12.18 14.26 17.60
CA ALA A 58 -12.48 13.49 18.81
C ALA A 58 -13.98 13.18 18.89
N ARG A 59 -14.36 12.25 19.78
CA ARG A 59 -15.77 11.99 20.11
C ARG A 59 -15.92 11.56 21.57
N ALA A 60 -17.03 11.92 22.19
CA ALA A 60 -17.42 11.36 23.48
C ALA A 60 -17.89 9.89 23.30
N ASP A 61 -17.75 9.06 24.34
CA ASP A 61 -18.30 7.69 24.34
C ASP A 61 -19.82 7.68 24.32
N ASP A 62 -20.40 8.52 25.18
CA ASP A 62 -21.82 8.66 25.38
C ASP A 62 -22.51 9.43 24.24
N LEU A 63 -21.73 9.90 23.26
CA LEU A 63 -22.18 10.74 22.14
C LEU A 63 -23.00 11.95 22.63
N SER A 64 -22.63 12.50 23.79
CA SER A 64 -23.33 13.64 24.39
C SER A 64 -22.91 14.99 23.80
N VAL A 65 -21.75 15.05 23.14
CA VAL A 65 -21.20 16.27 22.55
C VAL A 65 -21.09 16.10 21.03
N PRO A 66 -21.58 17.07 20.23
CA PRO A 66 -21.42 17.02 18.77
C PRO A 66 -19.94 17.00 18.41
N SER A 67 -19.61 16.35 17.30
CA SER A 67 -18.22 16.31 16.85
C SER A 67 -18.06 16.24 15.35
N VAL A 68 -16.89 16.69 14.88
CA VAL A 68 -16.50 16.63 13.48
C VAL A 68 -15.20 15.82 13.36
N GLY A 69 -15.18 14.83 12.48
CA GLY A 69 -14.01 13.98 12.26
C GLY A 69 -13.83 13.54 10.81
N PRO A 70 -12.65 13.00 10.45
CA PRO A 70 -12.41 12.43 9.13
C PRO A 70 -13.07 11.05 8.98
N ASP A 71 -13.66 10.77 7.82
CA ASP A 71 -14.14 9.44 7.47
C ASP A 71 -12.97 8.52 7.10
N GLU A 72 -12.41 7.88 8.13
CA GLU A 72 -11.25 7.00 8.02
C GLU A 72 -11.52 5.73 7.21
N VAL A 73 -12.77 5.23 7.24
CA VAL A 73 -13.18 4.07 6.45
C VAL A 73 -13.23 4.44 4.97
N GLN A 74 -13.89 5.55 4.65
CA GLN A 74 -13.94 6.07 3.28
C GLN A 74 -12.55 6.44 2.77
N GLY A 75 -11.70 7.04 3.61
CA GLY A 75 -10.33 7.39 3.28
C GLY A 75 -9.47 6.16 2.97
N GLY A 76 -9.50 5.15 3.85
CA GLY A 76 -8.80 3.88 3.63
C GLY A 76 -9.26 3.18 2.35
N ALA A 77 -10.57 3.14 2.10
CA ALA A 77 -11.12 2.57 0.87
C ALA A 77 -10.70 3.37 -0.37
N THR A 78 -10.64 4.70 -0.29
CA THR A 78 -10.19 5.58 -1.37
C THR A 78 -8.76 5.28 -1.79
N ALA A 79 -7.83 5.14 -0.83
CA ALA A 79 -6.45 4.77 -1.13
C ALA A 79 -6.35 3.43 -1.87
N VAL A 80 -7.07 2.41 -1.40
CA VAL A 80 -7.00 1.07 -1.99
C VAL A 80 -7.67 1.01 -3.36
N ARG A 81 -8.83 1.67 -3.52
CA ARG A 81 -9.51 1.77 -4.82
C ARG A 81 -8.61 2.40 -5.87
N GLU A 82 -7.80 3.39 -5.52
CA GLU A 82 -6.84 3.99 -6.46
C GLU A 82 -5.81 2.98 -6.95
N LEU A 83 -5.20 2.22 -6.04
CA LEU A 83 -4.24 1.16 -6.42
C LEU A 83 -4.91 0.06 -7.26
N LEU A 84 -6.15 -0.33 -6.93
CA LEU A 84 -6.93 -1.30 -7.68
C LEU A 84 -7.26 -0.81 -9.10
N ARG A 85 -7.56 0.49 -9.28
CA ARG A 85 -7.80 1.12 -10.59
C ARG A 85 -6.57 1.07 -11.48
N HIS A 86 -5.38 1.19 -10.89
CA HIS A 86 -4.12 1.02 -11.62
C HIS A 86 -3.76 -0.43 -11.94
N GLY A 87 -4.57 -1.40 -11.50
CA GLY A 87 -4.43 -2.82 -11.83
C GLY A 87 -3.66 -3.62 -10.78
N TYR A 88 -3.29 -3.02 -9.64
CA TYR A 88 -2.71 -3.78 -8.54
C TYR A 88 -3.75 -4.72 -7.95
N ARG A 89 -3.32 -5.94 -7.63
CA ARG A 89 -4.12 -6.96 -6.94
C ARG A 89 -3.43 -7.50 -5.69
N ARG A 90 -2.12 -7.23 -5.56
CA ARG A 90 -1.35 -7.46 -4.35
C ARG A 90 -1.03 -6.09 -3.75
N ILE A 91 -1.80 -5.71 -2.74
CA ILE A 91 -1.67 -4.43 -2.05
C ILE A 91 -1.26 -4.74 -0.62
N GLY A 92 -0.10 -4.27 -0.19
CA GLY A 92 0.31 -4.32 1.21
C GLY A 92 -0.21 -3.10 1.96
N PHE A 93 -0.42 -3.24 3.27
CA PHE A 93 -0.80 -2.14 4.14
C PHE A 93 0.18 -2.06 5.32
N ILE A 94 0.85 -0.91 5.47
CA ILE A 94 1.67 -0.62 6.64
C ILE A 94 0.85 0.24 7.57
N ASN A 95 0.20 -0.40 8.55
CA ASN A 95 -0.66 0.22 9.55
C ASN A 95 0.15 0.76 10.75
N ASN A 96 -0.50 1.54 11.61
CA ASN A 96 0.05 1.96 12.89
C ASN A 96 -0.27 0.95 14.01
N VAL A 97 0.51 0.98 15.10
CA VAL A 97 0.28 0.15 16.32
C VAL A 97 -0.53 0.84 17.40
N ASP A 98 -0.69 2.16 17.33
CA ASP A 98 -1.45 2.92 18.33
C ASP A 98 -2.95 2.58 18.21
N ASP A 99 -3.62 2.33 19.34
CA ASP A 99 -5.04 1.95 19.36
C ASP A 99 -5.94 3.18 19.22
N ILE A 100 -6.14 3.61 17.97
CA ILE A 100 -6.90 4.81 17.60
C ILE A 100 -7.92 4.50 16.49
N PRO A 101 -9.14 5.07 16.49
CA PRO A 101 -10.10 5.01 15.40
C PRO A 101 -9.54 4.99 13.98
N ALA A 102 -8.51 5.79 13.67
CA ALA A 102 -7.87 5.78 12.36
C ALA A 102 -7.27 4.41 11.97
N ILE A 103 -6.68 3.64 12.90
CA ILE A 103 -6.13 2.31 12.58
C ILE A 103 -7.21 1.31 12.18
N HIS A 104 -8.37 1.39 12.84
CA HIS A 104 -9.49 0.50 12.62
C HIS A 104 -10.25 0.91 11.36
N GLY A 105 -10.51 2.21 11.21
CA GLY A 105 -11.20 2.78 10.05
C GLY A 105 -10.43 2.56 8.76
N ARG A 106 -9.14 2.92 8.71
CA ARG A 106 -8.33 2.74 7.49
C ARG A 106 -8.16 1.26 7.13
N LEU A 107 -8.02 0.36 8.13
CA LEU A 107 -7.95 -1.09 7.89
C LEU A 107 -9.27 -1.67 7.39
N GLU A 108 -10.39 -1.19 7.92
CA GLU A 108 -11.72 -1.59 7.46
C GLU A 108 -11.95 -1.13 6.02
N GLY A 109 -11.67 0.14 5.70
CA GLY A 109 -11.74 0.65 4.33
C GLY A 109 -10.84 -0.13 3.36
N TYR A 110 -9.64 -0.51 3.81
CA TYR A 110 -8.74 -1.38 3.04
C TYR A 110 -9.39 -2.73 2.73
N ARG A 111 -10.02 -3.39 3.71
CA ARG A 111 -10.71 -4.68 3.52
C ARG A 111 -11.93 -4.54 2.60
N GLN A 112 -12.74 -3.50 2.79
CA GLN A 112 -13.92 -3.24 1.98
C GLN A 112 -13.57 -3.08 0.50
N ALA A 113 -12.59 -2.21 0.19
CA ALA A 113 -12.17 -1.98 -1.19
C ALA A 113 -11.59 -3.23 -1.87
N LEU A 114 -10.86 -4.07 -1.13
CA LEU A 114 -10.39 -5.36 -1.66
C LEU A 114 -11.57 -6.30 -1.97
N ALA A 115 -12.53 -6.41 -1.05
CA ALA A 115 -13.70 -7.26 -1.22
C ALA A 115 -14.56 -6.82 -2.41
N GLU A 116 -14.81 -5.51 -2.56
CA GLU A 116 -15.53 -4.91 -3.69
C GLU A 116 -14.90 -5.28 -5.05
N ALA A 117 -13.57 -5.38 -5.10
CA ALA A 117 -12.83 -5.74 -6.31
C ALA A 117 -12.57 -7.25 -6.48
N GLY A 118 -13.13 -8.10 -5.61
CA GLY A 118 -12.92 -9.55 -5.63
C GLY A 118 -11.48 -9.98 -5.31
N VAL A 119 -10.73 -9.16 -4.56
CA VAL A 119 -9.37 -9.45 -4.14
C VAL A 119 -9.37 -10.03 -2.73
N THR A 120 -8.78 -11.22 -2.56
CA THR A 120 -8.71 -11.88 -1.26
C THR A 120 -7.81 -11.09 -0.30
N PHE A 121 -8.34 -10.74 0.87
CA PHE A 121 -7.56 -10.18 1.96
C PHE A 121 -6.49 -11.18 2.44
N GLY A 122 -5.23 -10.76 2.41
CA GLY A 122 -4.10 -11.53 2.93
C GLY A 122 -3.60 -10.95 4.25
N PRO A 123 -3.75 -11.61 5.40
CA PRO A 123 -3.22 -11.08 6.67
C PRO A 123 -1.71 -10.81 6.65
N ARG A 124 -0.96 -11.60 5.88
CA ARG A 124 0.50 -11.43 5.69
C ARG A 124 0.90 -10.18 4.88
N LEU A 125 -0.07 -9.50 4.27
CA LEU A 125 0.13 -8.23 3.57
C LEU A 125 -0.04 -7.02 4.48
N VAL A 126 -0.42 -7.23 5.74
CA VAL A 126 -0.55 -6.16 6.73
C VAL A 126 0.62 -6.24 7.69
N ALA A 127 1.34 -5.13 7.85
CA ALA A 127 2.31 -4.93 8.90
C ALA A 127 1.82 -3.79 9.80
N ALA A 128 2.03 -3.90 11.11
CA ALA A 128 1.73 -2.83 12.06
C ALA A 128 3.04 -2.37 12.70
N GLU A 129 3.31 -1.08 12.63
CA GLU A 129 4.53 -0.46 13.15
C GLU A 129 4.20 0.87 13.82
N THR A 130 5.12 1.42 14.61
CA THR A 130 4.99 2.82 15.03
C THR A 130 4.95 3.73 13.80
N ALA A 131 4.21 4.85 13.82
CA ALA A 131 4.01 5.73 12.67
C ALA A 131 5.26 6.56 12.26
N SER A 132 6.42 5.93 12.08
CA SER A 132 7.71 6.56 11.80
C SER A 132 8.31 6.10 10.48
N THR A 133 9.20 6.91 9.91
CA THR A 133 9.92 6.57 8.68
C THR A 133 10.81 5.32 8.86
N ALA A 134 11.52 5.21 9.97
CA ALA A 134 12.46 4.11 10.21
C ALA A 134 11.76 2.76 10.44
N SER A 135 10.62 2.74 11.12
CA SER A 135 9.81 1.54 11.30
C SER A 135 9.11 1.13 10.01
N ALA A 136 8.51 2.08 9.29
CA ALA A 136 7.90 1.83 7.99
C ALA A 136 8.90 1.27 6.96
N TYR A 137 10.14 1.75 6.97
CA TYR A 137 11.22 1.20 6.16
C TYR A 137 11.43 -0.31 6.38
N ARG A 138 11.49 -0.76 7.65
CA ARG A 138 11.65 -2.18 7.98
C ARG A 138 10.44 -3.02 7.59
N ALA A 139 9.23 -2.51 7.82
CA ALA A 139 7.99 -3.18 7.40
C ALA A 139 7.91 -3.30 5.87
N ALA A 140 8.26 -2.22 5.16
CA ALA A 140 8.31 -2.20 3.70
C ALA A 140 9.28 -3.25 3.17
N LEU A 141 10.51 -3.33 3.69
CA LEU A 141 11.47 -4.37 3.30
C LEU A 141 10.91 -5.79 3.50
N THR A 142 10.18 -6.02 4.58
CA THR A 142 9.57 -7.33 4.86
C THR A 142 8.47 -7.66 3.83
N LEU A 143 7.60 -6.70 3.54
CA LEU A 143 6.52 -6.85 2.56
C LEU A 143 7.05 -6.99 1.13
N LEU A 144 8.13 -6.29 0.79
CA LEU A 144 8.76 -6.30 -0.53
C LEU A 144 9.62 -7.54 -0.77
N ARG A 145 10.33 -8.06 0.25
CA ARG A 145 11.10 -9.33 0.15
C ARG A 145 10.20 -10.55 -0.05
N ALA A 146 8.99 -10.51 0.51
CA ALA A 146 8.00 -11.55 0.36
C ALA A 146 7.19 -11.46 -0.95
N ALA A 147 7.52 -10.52 -1.85
CA ALA A 147 6.68 -10.19 -3.00
C ALA A 147 7.17 -10.78 -4.33
N GLU A 148 6.21 -11.31 -5.09
CA GLU A 148 6.30 -11.38 -6.55
C GLU A 148 6.23 -9.95 -7.14
N ARG A 149 6.76 -9.77 -8.37
CA ARG A 149 6.68 -8.50 -9.11
C ARG A 149 5.22 -7.96 -9.13
N ARG A 150 5.05 -6.64 -8.97
CA ARG A 150 3.77 -5.88 -8.93
C ARG A 150 3.06 -5.83 -7.57
N THR A 151 3.77 -5.41 -6.54
CA THR A 151 3.16 -5.04 -5.26
C THR A 151 2.98 -3.53 -5.20
N ALA A 152 1.85 -3.07 -4.65
CA ALA A 152 1.68 -1.69 -4.23
C ALA A 152 1.52 -1.62 -2.71
N LEU A 153 1.85 -0.49 -2.10
CA LEU A 153 1.76 -0.30 -0.65
C LEU A 153 0.83 0.87 -0.31
N PHE A 154 -0.11 0.63 0.59
CA PHE A 154 -0.82 1.67 1.31
C PHE A 154 -0.09 1.92 2.63
N CYS A 155 0.22 3.18 2.94
CA CYS A 155 0.89 3.58 4.16
C CYS A 155 -0.11 4.30 5.07
N PHE A 156 -0.12 3.98 6.36
CA PHE A 156 -0.99 4.62 7.32
C PHE A 156 -0.84 6.15 7.33
N ALA A 157 0.36 6.70 7.14
CA ALA A 157 0.60 8.14 7.07
C ALA A 157 1.73 8.48 6.07
N ASP A 158 1.77 9.73 5.60
CA ASP A 158 2.77 10.24 4.66
C ASP A 158 4.20 10.06 5.17
N ARG A 159 4.41 10.21 6.49
CA ARG A 159 5.72 9.99 7.12
C ARG A 159 6.22 8.55 6.96
N MET A 160 5.30 7.59 6.94
CA MET A 160 5.62 6.18 6.71
C MET A 160 5.90 5.92 5.22
N ALA A 161 5.25 6.66 4.32
CA ALA A 161 5.51 6.60 2.89
C ALA A 161 6.96 6.99 2.54
N MET A 162 7.59 7.92 3.28
CA MET A 162 9.03 8.17 3.17
C MET A 162 9.88 6.93 3.46
N GLY A 163 9.45 6.10 4.42
CA GLY A 163 10.14 4.85 4.76
C GLY A 163 10.04 3.83 3.63
N VAL A 164 8.86 3.74 3.00
CA VAL A 164 8.66 2.92 1.79
C VAL A 164 9.53 3.39 0.63
N HIS A 165 9.61 4.70 0.40
CA HIS A 165 10.47 5.29 -0.63
C HIS A 165 11.93 4.86 -0.45
N HIS A 166 12.47 4.99 0.77
CA HIS A 166 13.82 4.54 1.08
C HIS A 166 14.00 3.02 0.93
N ALA A 167 13.00 2.23 1.34
CA ALA A 167 13.05 0.77 1.26
C ALA A 167 13.04 0.23 -0.17
N ALA A 168 12.56 1.00 -1.14
CA ALA A 168 12.54 0.62 -2.55
C ALA A 168 13.95 0.50 -3.16
N ALA A 169 14.89 1.32 -2.67
CA ALA A 169 16.26 1.36 -3.19
C ALA A 169 17.04 0.06 -2.91
N GLU A 170 16.79 -0.58 -1.76
CA GLU A 170 17.48 -1.80 -1.32
C GLU A 170 17.33 -2.99 -2.30
N PRO A 171 16.12 -3.35 -2.75
CA PRO A 171 15.93 -4.33 -3.84
C PRO A 171 16.12 -3.75 -5.25
N GLY A 172 16.48 -2.47 -5.39
CA GLY A 172 16.64 -1.81 -6.69
C GLY A 172 15.32 -1.56 -7.44
N LEU A 173 14.21 -1.36 -6.73
CA LEU A 173 12.89 -1.10 -7.33
C LEU A 173 12.75 0.38 -7.70
N SER A 174 12.34 0.64 -8.94
CA SER A 174 12.03 2.00 -9.39
C SER A 174 10.60 2.39 -9.00
N ILE A 175 10.41 3.62 -8.54
CA ILE A 175 9.08 4.19 -8.24
C ILE A 175 8.69 5.13 -9.39
N PRO A 176 7.47 5.05 -9.95
CA PRO A 176 6.40 4.10 -9.64
C PRO A 176 6.45 2.77 -10.45
N ALA A 177 7.48 2.59 -11.30
CA ALA A 177 7.49 1.53 -12.32
C ALA A 177 7.43 0.10 -11.77
N ASP A 178 8.20 -0.19 -10.73
CA ASP A 178 8.26 -1.51 -10.07
C ASP A 178 7.42 -1.55 -8.78
N LEU A 179 7.30 -0.41 -8.10
CA LEU A 179 6.58 -0.23 -6.84
C LEU A 179 5.76 1.06 -6.87
N SER A 180 4.45 0.96 -6.66
CA SER A 180 3.59 2.10 -6.37
C SER A 180 3.26 2.15 -4.89
N PHE A 181 3.08 3.35 -4.33
CA PHE A 181 2.58 3.50 -2.97
C PHE A 181 1.78 4.78 -2.76
N ILE A 182 0.89 4.72 -1.78
CA ILE A 182 0.01 5.82 -1.38
C ILE A 182 0.22 6.10 0.11
N GLY A 183 0.31 7.39 0.45
CA GLY A 183 0.31 7.90 1.82
C GLY A 183 -1.09 8.31 2.30
N PHE A 184 -1.11 8.97 3.45
CA PHE A 184 -2.30 9.56 4.06
C PHE A 184 -1.84 10.80 4.83
N ASP A 185 -2.66 11.85 4.87
CA ASP A 185 -2.52 13.15 5.58
C ASP A 185 -2.35 14.35 4.61
N ASN A 186 -1.63 14.18 3.50
CA ASN A 186 -1.20 15.25 2.60
C ASN A 186 -0.34 16.34 3.27
N GLN A 187 0.74 15.93 3.95
CA GLN A 187 1.63 16.85 4.66
C GLN A 187 2.57 17.58 3.69
N GLU A 188 2.51 18.91 3.67
CA GLU A 188 3.31 19.79 2.80
C GLU A 188 4.81 19.52 2.88
N LEU A 189 5.34 19.46 4.12
CA LEU A 189 6.75 19.16 4.37
C LEU A 189 7.22 17.81 3.80
N ILE A 190 6.30 16.89 3.53
CA ILE A 190 6.62 15.57 2.97
C ILE A 190 6.43 15.58 1.45
N PHE A 191 5.30 16.07 0.95
CA PHE A 191 5.05 16.01 -0.49
C PHE A 191 5.93 16.97 -1.31
N ASP A 192 6.41 18.07 -0.73
CA ASP A 192 7.35 18.99 -1.39
C ASP A 192 8.77 18.41 -1.50
N GLY A 193 9.13 17.50 -0.59
CA GLY A 193 10.46 16.89 -0.51
C GLY A 193 10.60 15.54 -1.24
N MET A 194 9.51 14.99 -1.79
CA MET A 194 9.51 13.63 -2.34
C MET A 194 9.44 13.61 -3.86
N PHE A 195 10.39 12.91 -4.48
CA PHE A 195 10.43 12.67 -5.92
C PHE A 195 10.57 11.17 -6.20
N PRO A 196 9.64 10.54 -6.95
CA PRO A 196 8.41 11.12 -7.51
C PRO A 196 7.41 11.57 -6.43
N GLY A 197 6.59 12.58 -6.75
CA GLY A 197 5.64 13.19 -5.81
C GLY A 197 4.66 12.18 -5.20
N LEU A 198 4.41 12.28 -3.90
CA LEU A 198 3.59 11.34 -3.13
C LEU A 198 2.09 11.46 -3.44
N THR A 199 1.48 10.42 -4.01
CA THR A 199 0.03 10.25 -4.01
C THR A 199 -0.43 9.95 -2.58
N THR A 200 -1.46 10.65 -2.10
CA THR A 200 -1.89 10.58 -0.69
C THR A 200 -3.38 10.84 -0.57
N VAL A 201 -4.02 10.32 0.48
CA VAL A 201 -5.37 10.70 0.87
C VAL A 201 -5.27 11.86 1.88
N ALA A 202 -5.84 13.01 1.55
CA ALA A 202 -5.77 14.19 2.40
C ALA A 202 -6.79 14.13 3.53
N LEU A 203 -6.36 14.51 4.73
CA LEU A 203 -7.29 14.79 5.82
C LEU A 203 -7.91 16.19 5.58
N PRO A 204 -9.24 16.33 5.66
CA PRO A 204 -9.93 17.58 5.34
C PRO A 204 -9.85 18.61 6.50
N HIS A 205 -8.67 18.83 7.09
CA HIS A 205 -8.50 19.65 8.31
C HIS A 205 -9.13 21.04 8.23
N TYR A 206 -9.00 21.73 7.09
CA TYR A 206 -9.60 23.05 6.91
C TYR A 206 -11.13 22.99 6.93
N GLU A 207 -11.72 22.03 6.20
CA GLU A 207 -13.17 21.88 6.17
C GLU A 207 -13.70 21.43 7.54
N MET A 208 -12.99 20.51 8.22
CA MET A 208 -13.31 20.10 9.58
C MET A 208 -13.39 21.30 10.51
N GLY A 209 -12.37 22.16 10.56
CA GLY A 209 -12.38 23.36 11.40
C GLY A 209 -13.48 24.35 11.03
N ALA A 210 -13.78 24.52 9.73
CA ALA A 210 -14.88 25.38 9.29
C ALA A 210 -16.26 24.85 9.72
N ARG A 211 -16.47 23.53 9.65
CA ARG A 211 -17.70 22.87 10.12
C ARG A 211 -17.86 22.99 11.62
N ASP A 212 -16.78 22.74 12.36
CA ASP A 212 -16.74 22.82 13.81
C ASP A 212 -17.13 24.23 14.33
N VAL A 213 -16.53 25.26 13.75
CA VAL A 213 -16.88 26.67 14.04
C VAL A 213 -18.36 26.95 13.72
N ALA A 214 -18.86 26.49 12.56
CA ALA A 214 -20.24 26.70 12.18
C ALA A 214 -21.22 26.01 13.15
N GLN A 215 -20.88 24.81 13.64
CA GLN A 215 -21.67 24.09 14.64
C GLN A 215 -21.68 24.82 15.99
N VAL A 216 -20.54 25.27 16.50
CA VAL A 216 -20.50 26.05 17.75
C VAL A 216 -21.32 27.34 17.63
N LEU A 217 -21.17 28.09 16.54
CA LEU A 217 -21.95 29.32 16.33
C LEU A 217 -23.47 29.07 16.25
N ALA A 218 -23.88 27.93 15.69
CA ALA A 218 -25.29 27.55 15.68
C ALA A 218 -25.81 27.26 17.10
N LEU A 219 -25.00 26.61 17.94
CA LEU A 219 -25.35 26.31 19.33
C LEU A 219 -25.42 27.59 20.19
N THR A 220 -24.49 28.54 20.03
CA THR A 220 -24.51 29.82 20.76
C THR A 220 -25.69 30.71 20.34
N GLY A 221 -26.11 30.65 19.07
CA GLY A 221 -27.23 31.41 18.55
C GLY A 221 -28.62 30.89 18.95
N THR A 222 -28.73 29.69 19.53
CA THR A 222 -30.01 29.07 19.94
C THR A 222 -29.95 28.46 21.34
N PRO A 223 -29.79 29.26 22.42
CA PRO A 223 -29.57 28.76 23.77
C PRO A 223 -30.76 27.97 24.36
N ASP A 224 -31.99 28.23 23.90
CA ASP A 224 -33.21 27.55 24.38
C ASP A 224 -33.57 26.29 23.57
N ARG A 225 -32.74 25.91 22.59
CA ARG A 225 -33.00 24.71 21.78
C ARG A 225 -32.50 23.49 22.55
N GLU A 226 -33.44 22.59 22.90
CA GLU A 226 -33.10 21.24 23.36
C GLU A 226 -32.06 20.63 22.41
N PRO A 227 -30.87 20.24 22.92
CA PRO A 227 -29.86 19.63 22.10
C PRO A 227 -30.47 18.40 21.42
N GLY A 228 -30.45 18.39 20.09
CA GLY A 228 -30.71 17.14 19.35
C GLY A 228 -29.68 16.08 19.77
N PRO A 229 -29.87 14.80 19.40
CA PRO A 229 -28.83 13.80 19.61
C PRO A 229 -27.51 14.33 19.03
N ALA A 230 -26.45 14.35 19.84
CA ALA A 230 -25.17 14.86 19.43
C ALA A 230 -24.64 13.98 18.28
N ALA A 231 -24.67 14.53 17.08
CA ALA A 231 -24.28 13.81 15.88
C ALA A 231 -22.79 14.00 15.63
N GLN A 232 -22.12 12.90 15.31
CA GLN A 232 -20.78 12.94 14.75
C GLN A 232 -20.91 13.18 13.23
N GLU A 233 -20.40 14.31 12.75
CA GLU A 233 -20.26 14.60 11.32
C GLU A 233 -18.92 14.06 10.83
N MET A 234 -18.98 13.12 9.89
CA MET A 234 -17.80 12.51 9.27
C MET A 234 -17.56 13.11 7.89
N LEU A 235 -16.39 13.69 7.67
CA LEU A 235 -16.04 14.35 6.42
C LEU A 235 -15.22 13.42 5.51
N PRO A 236 -15.53 13.36 4.20
CA PRO A 236 -14.81 12.51 3.26
C PRO A 236 -13.34 12.95 3.11
N CYS A 237 -12.45 11.99 2.96
CA CYS A 237 -11.02 12.23 2.76
C CYS A 237 -10.67 12.13 1.26
N PRO A 238 -10.37 13.24 0.57
CA PRO A 238 -10.11 13.22 -0.87
C PRO A 238 -8.72 12.67 -1.22
N LEU A 239 -8.62 11.99 -2.36
CA LEU A 239 -7.34 11.58 -2.94
C LEU A 239 -6.64 12.76 -3.62
N VAL A 240 -5.36 12.94 -3.32
CA VAL A 240 -4.44 13.83 -4.03
C VAL A 240 -3.47 12.99 -4.85
N ALA A 241 -3.78 12.82 -6.14
CA ALA A 241 -2.97 12.03 -7.07
C ALA A 241 -1.68 12.77 -7.47
N ARG A 242 -0.54 12.08 -7.36
CA ARG A 242 0.78 12.51 -7.82
C ARG A 242 1.50 11.35 -8.53
N ALA A 243 2.82 11.27 -8.47
CA ALA A 243 3.65 10.40 -9.31
C ALA A 243 4.16 9.12 -8.60
N SER A 244 3.83 8.88 -7.33
CA SER A 244 4.19 7.64 -6.62
C SER A 244 3.29 6.44 -6.97
N VAL A 245 2.29 6.65 -7.82
CA VAL A 245 1.39 5.60 -8.33
C VAL A 245 1.36 5.63 -9.85
N ALA A 246 1.49 4.46 -10.46
CA ALA A 246 1.28 4.26 -11.89
C ALA A 246 0.79 2.84 -12.16
N SER A 247 0.22 2.62 -13.35
CA SER A 247 -0.06 1.25 -13.79
C SER A 247 1.25 0.52 -14.06
N PRO A 248 1.42 -0.72 -13.55
CA PRO A 248 2.64 -1.47 -13.79
C PRO A 248 2.78 -1.74 -15.30
N PRO A 249 4.01 -1.70 -15.84
CA PRO A 249 4.22 -2.01 -17.25
C PRO A 249 3.63 -3.40 -17.58
N ARG A 250 2.96 -3.49 -18.73
CA ARG A 250 2.51 -4.78 -19.25
C ARG A 250 3.76 -5.64 -19.36
N LEU A 251 3.77 -6.77 -18.65
CA LEU A 251 4.76 -7.81 -18.89
C LEU A 251 4.45 -8.31 -20.31
N VAL A 252 5.17 -7.80 -21.30
CA VAL A 252 5.27 -8.46 -22.58
C VAL A 252 5.87 -9.81 -22.23
N GLN A 253 5.10 -10.88 -22.42
CA GLN A 253 5.65 -12.23 -22.33
C GLN A 253 6.70 -12.35 -23.45
N SER A 254 7.93 -11.98 -23.14
CA SER A 254 9.07 -12.33 -23.98
C SER A 254 9.12 -13.86 -24.01
N PRO A 255 9.14 -14.52 -25.18
CA PRO A 255 9.29 -15.96 -25.24
C PRO A 255 10.57 -16.30 -24.50
N VAL A 256 10.44 -17.01 -23.37
CA VAL A 256 11.55 -17.40 -22.52
C VAL A 256 12.51 -18.22 -23.38
N LEU A 257 13.64 -17.62 -23.78
CA LEU A 257 14.78 -18.36 -24.32
C LEU A 257 15.38 -19.12 -23.15
N TRP A 258 14.89 -20.35 -22.94
CA TRP A 258 15.50 -21.30 -22.02
C TRP A 258 16.91 -21.58 -22.51
N ALA A 259 17.91 -20.99 -21.86
CA ALA A 259 19.31 -21.35 -22.05
C ALA A 259 19.53 -22.73 -21.44
N CYS A 260 19.37 -23.80 -22.24
CA CYS A 260 19.81 -25.13 -21.85
C CYS A 260 21.33 -25.15 -21.71
N ARG A 261 21.82 -25.25 -20.47
CA ARG A 261 23.23 -25.48 -20.18
C ARG A 261 23.54 -26.96 -20.48
N VAL A 262 24.14 -27.23 -21.63
CA VAL A 262 24.60 -28.58 -21.98
C VAL A 262 25.83 -28.90 -21.14
N ILE A 263 25.71 -29.87 -20.23
CA ILE A 263 26.84 -30.44 -19.49
C ILE A 263 27.31 -31.67 -20.27
N VAL A 264 28.49 -31.60 -20.89
CA VAL A 264 29.14 -32.76 -21.52
C VAL A 264 30.03 -33.42 -20.47
N SER A 265 29.71 -34.64 -20.09
CA SER A 265 30.58 -35.51 -19.29
C SER A 265 31.34 -36.44 -20.23
N SER A 266 32.67 -36.33 -20.26
CA SER A 266 33.55 -37.31 -20.92
C SER A 266 33.88 -38.43 -19.93
N GLY A 267 33.30 -39.62 -20.14
CA GLY A 267 33.70 -40.82 -19.41
C GLY A 267 34.83 -41.53 -20.16
N ASP A 268 35.95 -41.74 -19.46
CA ASP A 268 37.06 -42.56 -19.92
C ASP A 268 36.66 -44.04 -19.97
N GLY A 269 36.88 -44.71 -21.11
CA GLY A 269 36.65 -46.15 -21.27
C GLY A 269 36.91 -46.64 -22.69
N VAL A 270 38.07 -47.28 -22.91
CA VAL A 270 38.50 -47.85 -24.19
C VAL A 270 37.85 -49.22 -24.43
N CYS A 271 37.30 -49.46 -25.63
CA CYS A 271 37.57 -50.59 -26.55
C CYS A 271 36.34 -51.04 -27.37
N GLY A 272 36.50 -51.20 -28.69
CA GLY A 272 35.64 -52.06 -29.54
C GLY A 272 34.87 -51.36 -30.65
N ARG A 273 35.25 -51.58 -31.92
CA ARG A 273 34.60 -51.06 -33.13
C ARG A 273 33.15 -51.57 -33.29
N VAL A 274 32.16 -50.68 -33.23
CA VAL A 274 30.95 -50.62 -34.09
C VAL A 274 30.47 -49.16 -34.07
N ALA A 275 30.06 -48.63 -35.23
CA ALA A 275 29.57 -47.26 -35.40
C ALA A 275 28.46 -46.88 -34.39
N SER A 276 28.79 -46.03 -33.42
CA SER A 276 27.87 -45.59 -32.37
C SER A 276 27.24 -44.24 -32.73
N ALA A 277 25.93 -44.25 -33.01
CA ALA A 277 25.12 -43.05 -32.90
C ALA A 277 24.85 -42.82 -31.41
N SER A 278 25.57 -41.89 -30.78
CA SER A 278 25.27 -41.45 -29.42
C SER A 278 24.02 -40.57 -29.44
N ALA A 279 22.84 -41.17 -29.25
CA ALA A 279 21.61 -40.42 -28.99
C ALA A 279 21.64 -39.90 -27.55
N VAL A 280 21.74 -38.58 -27.36
CA VAL A 280 21.55 -37.95 -26.06
C VAL A 280 20.05 -37.80 -25.82
N VAL A 281 19.47 -38.65 -24.97
CA VAL A 281 18.07 -38.52 -24.54
C VAL A 281 18.03 -37.59 -23.32
N VAL A 282 17.60 -36.35 -23.52
CA VAL A 282 17.33 -35.41 -22.42
C VAL A 282 15.91 -35.66 -21.92
N ARG A 283 15.75 -36.10 -20.67
CA ARG A 283 14.44 -36.22 -20.03
C ARG A 283 14.03 -34.85 -19.51
N ILE A 284 13.12 -34.18 -20.21
CA ILE A 284 12.50 -32.92 -19.76
C ILE A 284 11.27 -33.30 -18.90
N SER A 285 11.28 -32.97 -17.62
CA SER A 285 10.12 -33.16 -16.73
C SER A 285 8.95 -32.24 -17.14
N PRO A 286 7.68 -32.65 -16.90
CA PRO A 286 6.57 -32.23 -17.74
C PRO A 286 6.07 -30.81 -17.45
N LEU A 287 5.79 -30.07 -18.53
CA LEU A 287 4.87 -28.93 -18.54
C LEU A 287 3.42 -29.44 -18.30
N PRO A 288 2.48 -28.58 -17.85
CA PRO A 288 1.11 -28.98 -17.53
C PRO A 288 0.20 -29.25 -18.76
N THR A 289 0.76 -29.53 -19.95
CA THR A 289 -0.01 -29.85 -21.16
C THR A 289 0.68 -30.92 -22.02
N PRO A 290 -0.01 -31.96 -22.54
CA PRO A 290 0.63 -33.22 -22.96
C PRO A 290 1.31 -33.26 -24.35
N SER A 291 1.49 -32.15 -25.07
CA SER A 291 1.71 -32.20 -26.53
C SER A 291 2.99 -31.56 -27.09
N ALA A 292 4.06 -31.40 -26.30
CA ALA A 292 5.31 -30.84 -26.81
C ALA A 292 6.54 -31.66 -26.38
N TRP A 293 7.21 -32.28 -27.35
CA TRP A 293 8.51 -32.92 -27.20
C TRP A 293 9.54 -32.11 -27.99
N ALA A 294 10.65 -31.74 -27.36
CA ALA A 294 11.78 -31.11 -28.03
C ALA A 294 12.91 -32.15 -28.16
N PHE A 295 13.41 -32.35 -29.38
CA PHE A 295 14.60 -33.17 -29.65
C PHE A 295 15.74 -32.26 -30.08
N CYS A 296 16.91 -32.44 -29.49
CA CYS A 296 18.14 -31.78 -29.92
C CYS A 296 19.07 -32.86 -30.52
N CYS A 297 19.24 -32.86 -31.85
CA CYS A 297 20.21 -33.71 -32.52
C CYS A 297 21.47 -32.90 -32.82
N ALA A 298 22.58 -33.25 -32.19
CA ALA A 298 23.90 -32.78 -32.62
C ALA A 298 24.46 -33.77 -33.64
N VAL A 299 24.75 -33.32 -34.87
CA VAL A 299 25.45 -34.13 -35.88
C VAL A 299 26.96 -33.88 -35.73
N PRO A 300 27.80 -34.90 -35.50
CA PRO A 300 29.24 -34.70 -35.43
C PRO A 300 29.81 -34.38 -36.82
N GLN A 301 30.48 -33.25 -36.98
CA GLN A 301 31.20 -32.85 -38.20
C GLN A 301 32.70 -33.11 -38.02
N GLY A 302 33.13 -34.38 -38.13
CA GLY A 302 34.54 -34.79 -38.24
C GLY A 302 35.49 -34.35 -37.11
N PRO A 303 36.74 -34.84 -37.09
CA PRO A 303 37.72 -34.45 -36.07
C PRO A 303 38.30 -33.07 -36.39
N GLY A 304 38.19 -32.12 -35.45
CA GLY A 304 38.99 -30.88 -35.45
C GLY A 304 38.25 -29.55 -35.55
N ARG A 305 36.91 -29.50 -35.48
CA ARG A 305 36.17 -28.22 -35.39
C ARG A 305 35.15 -28.24 -34.25
N SER A 306 35.15 -27.20 -33.42
CA SER A 306 34.06 -26.90 -32.48
C SER A 306 32.77 -26.65 -33.29
N PRO A 307 31.63 -27.26 -32.95
CA PRO A 307 30.40 -27.06 -33.71
C PRO A 307 29.84 -25.65 -33.44
N PRO A 308 29.25 -24.96 -34.43
CA PRO A 308 28.31 -23.90 -34.12
C PRO A 308 27.07 -24.54 -33.47
N LEU A 309 26.71 -24.09 -32.27
CA LEU A 309 25.43 -24.42 -31.63
C LEU A 309 24.30 -23.88 -32.53
N SER A 310 23.82 -24.69 -33.46
CA SER A 310 22.55 -24.45 -34.12
C SER A 310 21.48 -25.27 -33.41
N ALA A 311 20.79 -24.65 -32.47
CA ALA A 311 19.58 -25.21 -31.89
C ALA A 311 18.47 -25.15 -32.95
N TRP A 312 17.96 -26.30 -33.36
CA TRP A 312 16.76 -26.39 -34.19
C TRP A 312 15.56 -26.64 -33.29
N CYS A 313 14.72 -25.63 -33.08
CA CYS A 313 13.40 -25.81 -32.47
C CYS A 313 12.41 -26.19 -33.58
N GLY A 314 12.14 -27.49 -33.74
CA GLY A 314 11.09 -27.99 -34.63
C GLY A 314 9.91 -28.52 -33.83
N ARG A 315 8.68 -28.13 -34.19
CA ARG A 315 7.45 -28.75 -33.70
C ARG A 315 7.10 -29.90 -34.67
N ARG A 316 7.09 -31.15 -34.21
CA ARG A 316 6.50 -32.25 -35.01
C ARG A 316 4.99 -32.17 -34.90
N SER A 317 4.30 -31.80 -35.97
CA SER A 317 2.89 -32.12 -36.12
C SER A 317 2.74 -33.60 -36.48
N SER A 318 1.62 -34.21 -36.08
CA SER A 318 1.29 -35.61 -36.36
C SER A 318 1.15 -35.96 -37.85
N THR A 319 1.40 -35.01 -38.77
CA THR A 319 1.24 -35.15 -40.22
C THR A 319 2.55 -35.11 -41.02
N GLY A 320 3.72 -35.06 -40.36
CA GLY A 320 5.01 -35.34 -41.01
C GLY A 320 5.55 -34.26 -41.97
N ARG A 321 5.04 -33.02 -41.94
CA ARG A 321 5.67 -31.90 -42.67
C ARG A 321 6.55 -31.05 -41.74
N HIS A 322 7.75 -30.74 -42.21
CA HIS A 322 8.69 -29.82 -41.57
C HIS A 322 8.39 -28.38 -42.00
N GLU A 323 8.04 -27.52 -41.05
CA GLU A 323 8.02 -26.07 -41.25
C GLU A 323 9.30 -25.47 -40.64
N THR A 324 10.07 -24.76 -41.47
CA THR A 324 11.25 -23.99 -41.05
C THR A 324 10.88 -22.51 -41.00
N TRP A 325 11.11 -21.86 -39.85
CA TRP A 325 10.95 -20.41 -39.73
C TRP A 325 12.19 -19.68 -40.26
N PRO A 326 12.05 -18.54 -40.97
CA PRO A 326 13.20 -17.75 -41.41
C PRO A 326 13.88 -17.05 -40.23
N ARG A 327 15.21 -16.89 -40.33
CA ARG A 327 16.02 -16.04 -39.45
C ARG A 327 15.76 -14.57 -39.80
N GLU A 328 15.29 -13.77 -38.86
CA GLU A 328 15.53 -12.32 -38.90
C GLU A 328 16.79 -12.03 -38.07
N LEU A 329 17.70 -11.25 -38.68
CA LEU A 329 18.98 -10.79 -38.13
C LEU A 329 18.78 -9.57 -37.23
#